data_AF-A0A535JXC5-F1
#
_entry.id   AF-A0A535JXC5-F1
#
_cell.length_a   1.000
_cell.length_b   1.000
_cell.length_c   1.000
_cell.angle_alpha   90.00
_cell.angle_beta   90.00
_cell.angle_gamma   90.00
#
_symmetry.space_group_name_H-M   'P 1'
#
loop_
_entity.id
_entity.type
_entity.pdbx_description
1 polymer ?
#
loop_
_entity_poly.entity_id
_entity_poly.type
_entity_poly.pdbx_seq_one_letter_code
_entity_poly.pdbx_strand_id
1 'polypeptide(L)'
;MGAVVLRRQAGGEHSLTFAERALYHQIHPVKVFTDVASAIIAIDLFWRHLLVPGLVIALLPPVLVSATLIREVDLDRYRRSAMGAYLRRYMPPWVQALRLFGAAFAFYAAWYHVPAGVLGALAIVAACWVNGILRRRPT
;
A
#
# COMPACT_ATOMS: atom_id res chain seq x y z
N MET A 1 36.10 40.29 -21.06
CA MET A 1 35.35 39.48 -22.04
C MET A 1 35.43 38.02 -21.63
N GLY A 2 34.30 37.36 -21.40
CA GLY A 2 34.24 35.95 -20.98
C GLY A 2 33.01 35.66 -20.14
N ALA A 3 31.83 35.88 -20.70
CA ALA A 3 30.55 35.63 -20.06
C ALA A 3 30.16 34.14 -20.20
N VAL A 4 29.59 33.59 -19.13
CA VAL A 4 28.54 32.54 -19.12
C VAL A 4 28.93 31.15 -19.64
N VAL A 5 29.11 30.21 -18.71
CA VAL A 5 28.39 28.93 -18.75
C VAL A 5 27.93 28.57 -17.33
N LEU A 6 26.63 28.69 -17.15
CA LEU A 6 25.84 28.06 -16.09
C LEU A 6 26.19 26.58 -15.95
N ARG A 7 26.59 26.14 -14.75
CA ARG A 7 26.19 24.82 -14.26
C ARG A 7 25.66 24.93 -12.85
N ARG A 8 24.49 25.56 -12.79
CA ARG A 8 23.35 25.24 -11.91
C ARG A 8 23.59 23.93 -11.14
N GLN A 9 24.20 24.02 -9.96
CA GLN A 9 24.12 22.95 -8.96
C GLN A 9 22.74 23.03 -8.29
N ALA A 10 21.71 22.83 -9.11
CA ALA A 10 20.35 22.57 -8.67
C ALA A 10 20.09 21.11 -9.02
N GLY A 11 20.51 20.22 -8.11
CA GLY A 11 20.44 18.77 -8.28
C GLY A 11 19.99 18.05 -7.01
N GLY A 12 19.17 18.71 -6.19
CA GLY A 12 18.23 18.12 -5.24
C GLY A 12 18.68 16.89 -4.44
N GLU A 13 19.44 17.11 -3.36
CA GLU A 13 19.19 16.38 -2.12
C GLU A 13 17.84 16.82 -1.54
N HIS A 14 16.75 16.47 -2.23
CA HIS A 14 15.43 16.53 -1.61
C HIS A 14 15.36 15.34 -0.66
N SER A 15 15.56 15.61 0.63
CA SER A 15 15.10 14.75 1.71
C SER A 15 13.69 14.26 1.36
N LEU A 16 13.50 12.93 1.30
CA LEU A 16 12.21 12.33 0.93
C LEU A 16 11.07 12.99 1.69
N THR A 17 10.09 13.51 0.96
CA THR A 17 8.90 14.10 1.58
C THR A 17 8.16 13.03 2.38
N PHE A 18 7.40 13.42 3.41
CA PHE A 18 6.63 12.46 4.22
C PHE A 18 5.67 11.62 3.35
N ALA A 19 5.09 12.22 2.32
CA ALA A 19 4.24 11.53 1.34
C ALA A 19 5.01 10.46 0.54
N GLU A 20 6.26 10.74 0.15
CA GLU A 20 7.11 9.77 -0.54
C GLU A 20 7.54 8.63 0.40
N ARG A 21 7.89 8.95 1.66
CA ARG A 21 8.17 7.91 2.68
C ARG A 21 6.94 7.03 2.93
N ALA A 22 5.76 7.65 3.02
CA ALA A 22 4.48 6.95 3.15
C ALA A 22 4.14 6.10 1.91
N LEU A 23 4.62 6.45 0.72
CA LEU A 23 4.46 5.59 -0.45
C LEU A 23 5.44 4.42 -0.45
N TYR A 24 6.73 4.67 -0.15
CA TYR A 24 7.76 3.65 -0.24
C TYR A 24 7.70 2.59 0.89
N HIS A 25 7.11 2.90 2.04
CA HIS A 25 6.92 1.88 3.10
C HIS A 25 5.89 0.81 2.71
N GLN A 26 4.93 1.13 1.83
CA GLN A 26 3.90 0.20 1.38
C GLN A 26 4.46 -0.91 0.48
N ILE A 27 5.67 -0.73 -0.05
CA ILE A 27 6.34 -1.64 -0.98
C ILE A 27 7.08 -2.77 -0.24
N HIS A 28 7.34 -2.58 1.05
CA HIS A 28 8.13 -3.53 1.79
C HIS A 28 7.38 -4.88 1.83
N PRO A 29 8.02 -6.01 1.45
CA PRO A 29 7.35 -7.30 1.39
C PRO A 29 6.75 -7.70 2.74
N VAL A 30 7.39 -7.31 3.84
CA VAL A 30 6.86 -7.49 5.20
C VAL A 30 5.54 -6.75 5.42
N LYS A 31 5.39 -5.54 4.86
CA LYS A 31 4.15 -4.77 4.97
C LYS A 31 3.02 -5.46 4.23
N VAL A 32 3.25 -5.85 2.98
CA VAL A 32 2.25 -6.57 2.17
C VAL A 32 1.87 -7.89 2.82
N PHE A 33 2.85 -8.67 3.28
CA PHE A 33 2.61 -9.92 3.99
C PHE A 33 1.76 -9.70 5.25
N THR A 34 2.12 -8.71 6.05
CA THR A 34 1.39 -8.37 7.28
C THR A 34 -0.04 -7.94 6.97
N ASP A 35 -0.25 -7.10 5.97
CA ASP A 35 -1.58 -6.64 5.55
C ASP A 35 -2.45 -7.82 5.08
N VAL A 36 -1.90 -8.75 4.29
CA VAL A 36 -2.63 -9.94 3.80
C VAL A 36 -2.96 -10.90 4.94
N ALA A 37 -1.97 -11.24 5.78
CA ALA A 37 -2.18 -12.13 6.92
C ALA A 37 -3.21 -11.56 7.90
N SER A 38 -3.10 -10.27 8.21
CA SER A 38 -4.03 -9.55 9.08
C SER A 38 -5.44 -9.54 8.49
N ALA A 39 -5.59 -9.30 7.19
CA ALA A 39 -6.90 -9.32 6.53
C ALA A 39 -7.55 -10.71 6.58
N ILE A 40 -6.78 -11.79 6.33
CA ILE A 40 -7.32 -13.16 6.38
C ILE A 40 -7.81 -13.51 7.79
N ILE A 41 -6.99 -13.24 8.82
CA ILE A 41 -7.36 -13.51 10.21
C ILE A 41 -8.55 -12.64 10.62
N ALA A 42 -8.55 -11.35 10.24
CA ALA A 42 -9.67 -10.46 10.52
C ALA A 42 -10.98 -10.97 9.86
N ILE A 43 -10.94 -11.43 8.61
CA ILE A 43 -12.12 -12.01 7.92
C ILE A 43 -12.68 -13.19 8.71
N ASP A 44 -11.85 -14.12 9.18
CA ASP A 44 -12.29 -15.24 10.03
C ASP A 44 -12.91 -14.75 11.36
N LEU A 45 -12.32 -13.74 11.99
CA LEU A 45 -12.86 -13.16 13.23
C LEU A 45 -14.20 -12.44 13.00
N PHE A 46 -14.34 -11.68 11.92
CA PHE A 46 -15.60 -11.04 11.53
C PHE A 46 -16.67 -12.07 11.17
N TRP A 47 -16.30 -13.16 10.52
CA TRP A 47 -17.19 -14.29 10.26
C TRP A 47 -17.72 -14.90 11.56
N ARG A 48 -16.89 -14.98 12.61
CA ARG A 48 -17.30 -15.44 13.95
C ARG A 48 -17.99 -14.37 14.80
N HIS A 49 -18.33 -13.21 14.21
CA HIS A 49 -18.90 -12.05 14.90
C HIS A 49 -18.03 -11.47 16.04
N LEU A 50 -16.72 -11.71 16.01
CA LEU A 50 -15.78 -11.20 17.01
C LEU A 50 -15.23 -9.83 16.59
N LEU A 51 -16.06 -8.79 16.76
CA LEU A 51 -15.78 -7.43 16.29
C LEU A 51 -14.47 -6.84 16.84
N VAL A 52 -14.30 -6.84 18.16
CA VAL A 52 -13.13 -6.22 18.81
C VAL A 52 -11.81 -6.87 18.37
N PRO A 53 -11.62 -8.20 18.51
CA PRO A 53 -10.37 -8.81 18.07
C PRO A 53 -10.21 -8.72 16.54
N GLY A 54 -11.29 -8.76 15.76
CA GLY A 54 -11.25 -8.53 14.31
C GLY A 54 -10.67 -7.16 13.95
N LEU A 55 -11.12 -6.10 14.63
CA LEU A 55 -10.59 -4.74 14.44
C LEU A 55 -9.14 -4.62 14.93
N VAL A 56 -8.81 -5.21 16.08
CA VAL A 56 -7.43 -5.21 16.61
C VAL A 56 -6.49 -5.85 15.60
N ILE A 57 -6.83 -7.02 15.06
CA ILE A 57 -6.00 -7.70 14.06
C ILE A 57 -5.99 -6.97 12.73
N ALA A 58 -7.11 -6.38 12.29
CA ALA A 58 -7.18 -5.64 11.03
C ALA A 58 -6.31 -4.37 11.03
N LEU A 59 -6.12 -3.74 12.20
CA LEU A 59 -5.48 -2.42 12.30
C LEU A 59 -4.09 -2.48 12.93
N LEU A 60 -3.92 -3.18 14.06
CA LEU A 60 -2.74 -3.07 14.90
C LEU A 60 -1.46 -3.60 14.21
N PRO A 61 -1.41 -4.82 13.67
CA PRO A 61 -0.20 -5.32 12.99
C PRO A 61 0.19 -4.48 11.77
N PRO A 62 -0.73 -4.13 10.84
CA PRO A 62 -0.43 -3.22 9.74
C PRO A 62 0.14 -1.87 10.18
N VAL A 63 -0.44 -1.25 11.20
CA VAL A 63 -0.02 0.06 11.71
C VAL A 63 1.37 -0.02 12.34
N LEU A 64 1.64 -1.04 13.16
CA LEU A 64 2.95 -1.25 13.78
C LEU A 64 4.03 -1.44 12.73
N VAL A 65 3.81 -2.32 11.74
CA VAL A 65 4.76 -2.55 10.66
C VAL A 65 4.98 -1.29 9.83
N SER A 66 3.92 -0.54 9.53
CA SER A 66 4.07 0.77 8.87
C SER A 66 4.92 1.74 9.70
N ALA A 67 4.68 1.85 11.00
CA ALA A 67 5.41 2.76 11.88
C ALA A 67 6.90 2.38 11.98
N THR A 68 7.21 1.10 12.17
CA THR A 68 8.59 0.60 12.21
C THR A 68 9.30 0.87 10.88
N LEU A 69 8.67 0.57 9.74
CA LEU A 69 9.27 0.77 8.43
C LEU A 69 9.54 2.25 8.10
N ILE A 70 8.64 3.15 8.49
CA ILE A 70 8.81 4.60 8.29
C ILE A 70 9.96 5.15 9.15
N ARG A 71 10.20 4.57 10.33
CA ARG A 71 11.22 5.01 11.28
C ARG A 71 12.61 4.44 10.99
N GLU A 72 12.68 3.16 10.63
CA GLU A 72 13.94 2.41 10.66
C GLU A 72 14.52 2.08 9.27
N VAL A 73 13.70 2.11 8.22
CA VAL A 73 14.17 1.72 6.88
C VAL A 73 14.59 2.93 6.07
N ASP A 74 15.80 2.86 5.49
CA ASP A 74 16.27 3.82 4.51
C ASP A 74 15.55 3.61 3.16
N LEU A 75 14.52 4.41 2.95
CA LEU A 75 13.59 4.32 1.82
C LEU A 75 14.21 4.81 0.50
N ASP A 76 15.40 5.41 0.52
CA ASP A 76 16.08 5.92 -0.68
C ASP A 76 16.54 4.80 -1.63
N ARG A 77 16.77 3.59 -1.11
CA ARG A 77 17.06 2.41 -1.93
C ARG A 77 15.83 1.92 -2.69
N TYR A 78 14.64 2.03 -2.09
CA TYR A 78 13.38 1.63 -2.71
C TYR A 78 12.88 2.64 -3.74
N ARG A 79 13.15 3.94 -3.54
CA ARG A 79 12.88 5.00 -4.53
C ARG A 79 13.53 4.72 -5.90
N ARG A 80 14.74 4.15 -5.89
CA ARG A 80 15.52 3.84 -7.10
C ARG A 80 15.18 2.48 -7.72
N SER A 81 14.30 1.69 -7.09
CA SER A 81 13.90 0.38 -7.60
C SER A 81 12.78 0.47 -8.65
N ALA A 82 12.72 -0.50 -9.56
CA ALA A 82 11.63 -0.61 -10.55
C ALA A 82 10.23 -0.71 -9.90
N MET A 83 10.15 -1.27 -8.69
CA MET A 83 8.91 -1.36 -7.92
C MET A 83 8.51 0.00 -7.32
N GLY A 84 9.49 0.79 -6.86
CA GLY A 84 9.26 2.18 -6.41
C GLY A 84 8.70 3.06 -7.53
N ALA A 85 9.27 2.96 -8.74
CA ALA A 85 8.78 3.67 -9.92
C ALA A 85 7.37 3.21 -10.34
N TYR A 86 7.07 1.91 -10.22
CA TYR A 86 5.74 1.35 -10.49
C TYR A 86 4.70 1.91 -9.52
N LEU A 87 4.94 1.85 -8.22
CA LEU A 87 3.97 2.30 -7.22
C LEU A 87 3.74 3.81 -7.27
N ARG A 88 4.77 4.61 -7.54
CA ARG A 88 4.61 6.06 -7.76
C ARG A 88 3.70 6.40 -8.95
N ARG A 89 3.65 5.53 -9.96
CA ARG A 89 2.84 5.74 -11.17
C ARG A 89 1.44 5.13 -11.08
N TYR A 90 1.29 4.00 -10.38
CA TYR A 90 0.06 3.20 -10.44
C TYR A 90 -0.69 3.08 -9.10
N MET A 91 -0.16 3.62 -8.01
CA MET A 91 -0.83 3.62 -6.70
C MET A 91 -1.12 5.04 -6.17
N PRO A 92 -1.87 5.87 -6.93
CA PRO A 92 -2.31 7.18 -6.46
C PRO A 92 -3.26 7.04 -5.25
N PRO A 93 -3.50 8.12 -4.49
CA PRO A 93 -4.31 8.08 -3.26
C PRO A 93 -5.71 7.47 -3.46
N TRP A 94 -6.34 7.67 -4.61
CA TRP A 94 -7.65 7.09 -4.90
C TRP A 94 -7.62 5.55 -5.01
N VAL A 95 -6.53 4.96 -5.52
CA VAL A 95 -6.37 3.49 -5.57
C VAL A 95 -6.21 2.94 -4.16
N GLN A 96 -5.49 3.65 -3.30
CA GLN A 96 -5.35 3.27 -1.89
C GLN A 96 -6.69 3.34 -1.16
N ALA A 97 -7.51 4.38 -1.43
CA ALA A 97 -8.86 4.51 -0.90
C ALA A 97 -9.76 3.36 -1.38
N LEU A 98 -9.72 3.00 -2.67
CA LEU A 98 -10.46 1.88 -3.22
C LEU A 98 -10.05 0.55 -2.58
N ARG A 99 -8.75 0.38 -2.30
CA ARG A 99 -8.22 -0.79 -1.61
C ARG A 99 -8.74 -0.88 -0.17
N LEU A 100 -8.78 0.24 0.54
CA LEU A 100 -9.31 0.33 1.89
C LEU A 100 -10.82 0.04 1.91
N PHE A 101 -11.57 0.61 0.95
CA PHE A 101 -12.98 0.33 0.76
C PHE A 101 -13.25 -1.15 0.48
N GLY A 102 -12.45 -1.77 -0.41
CA GLY A 102 -12.53 -3.20 -0.68
C GLY A 102 -12.29 -4.04 0.58
N ALA A 103 -11.28 -3.73 1.39
CA ALA A 103 -11.04 -4.44 2.65
C ALA A 103 -12.22 -4.27 3.64
N ALA A 104 -12.74 -3.05 3.80
CA ALA A 104 -13.89 -2.78 4.66
C ALA A 104 -15.14 -3.54 4.18
N PHE A 105 -15.38 -3.58 2.87
CA PHE A 105 -16.48 -4.34 2.28
C PHE A 105 -16.29 -5.85 2.47
N ALA A 106 -15.05 -6.37 2.44
CA ALA A 106 -14.77 -7.76 2.76
C ALA A 106 -15.14 -8.09 4.22
N PHE A 107 -14.79 -7.22 5.17
CA PHE A 107 -15.15 -7.40 6.58
C PHE A 107 -16.66 -7.32 6.80
N TYR A 108 -17.34 -6.38 6.13
CA TYR A 108 -18.80 -6.29 6.14
C TYR A 108 -19.45 -7.56 5.56
N ALA A 109 -19.01 -8.02 4.39
CA ALA A 109 -19.52 -9.24 3.78
C ALA A 109 -19.25 -10.47 4.65
N ALA A 110 -18.09 -10.54 5.31
CA ALA A 110 -17.76 -11.61 6.25
C ALA A 110 -18.70 -11.61 7.45
N TRP A 111 -19.02 -10.44 8.01
CA TRP A 111 -19.98 -10.31 9.10
C TRP A 111 -21.36 -10.85 8.72
N TYR A 112 -21.85 -10.54 7.52
CA TYR A 112 -23.14 -11.05 7.02
C TYR A 112 -23.06 -12.44 6.39
N HIS A 113 -21.92 -13.14 6.49
CA HIS A 113 -21.73 -14.49 5.95
C HIS A 113 -21.99 -14.59 4.43
N VAL A 114 -21.61 -13.55 3.67
CA VAL A 114 -21.78 -13.49 2.22
C VAL A 114 -20.45 -13.81 1.53
N PRO A 115 -20.13 -15.08 1.23
CA PRO A 115 -18.81 -15.47 0.72
C PRO A 115 -18.52 -14.86 -0.66
N ALA A 116 -19.53 -14.72 -1.52
CA ALA A 116 -19.41 -14.05 -2.81
C ALA A 116 -19.00 -12.57 -2.65
N GLY A 117 -19.50 -11.90 -1.59
CA GLY A 117 -19.13 -10.53 -1.26
C GLY A 117 -17.67 -10.44 -0.81
N VAL A 118 -17.21 -11.36 0.03
CA VAL A 118 -15.81 -11.44 0.47
C VAL A 118 -14.88 -11.66 -0.74
N LEU A 119 -15.19 -12.63 -1.60
CA LEU A 119 -14.38 -12.92 -2.78
C LEU A 119 -14.36 -11.75 -3.78
N GLY A 120 -15.50 -11.10 -4.01
CA GLY A 120 -15.58 -9.91 -4.87
C GLY A 120 -14.77 -8.73 -4.32
N ALA A 121 -14.83 -8.51 -3.01
CA ALA A 121 -14.05 -7.48 -2.32
C ALA A 121 -12.54 -7.73 -2.44
N LEU A 122 -12.11 -8.98 -2.22
CA LEU A 122 -10.72 -9.40 -2.40
C LEU A 122 -10.26 -9.26 -3.85
N ALA A 123 -11.13 -9.57 -4.82
CA ALA A 123 -10.84 -9.38 -6.25
C ALA A 123 -10.62 -7.90 -6.59
N ILE A 124 -11.40 -6.98 -6.01
CA ILE A 124 -11.18 -5.52 -6.17
C ILE A 124 -9.82 -5.11 -5.59
N VAL A 125 -9.49 -5.58 -4.39
CA VAL A 125 -8.19 -5.30 -3.75
C VAL A 125 -7.03 -5.84 -4.60
N ALA A 126 -7.14 -7.06 -5.13
CA ALA A 126 -6.17 -7.65 -6.02
C ALA A 126 -6.05 -6.87 -7.34
N ALA A 127 -7.17 -6.46 -7.93
CA ALA A 127 -7.18 -5.64 -9.13
C ALA A 127 -6.48 -4.30 -8.92
N CYS A 128 -6.60 -3.68 -7.74
CA CYS A 128 -5.86 -2.45 -7.40
C CYS A 128 -4.34 -2.65 -7.43
N TRP A 129 -3.85 -3.80 -6.99
CA TRP A 129 -2.43 -4.16 -7.04
C TRP A 129 -1.95 -4.46 -8.46
N VAL A 130 -2.76 -5.17 -9.24
CA VAL A 130 -2.44 -5.63 -10.61
C VAL A 130 -2.73 -4.56 -11.67
N ASN A 131 -3.47 -3.49 -11.34
CA ASN A 131 -3.84 -2.41 -12.28
C ASN A 131 -2.62 -1.82 -13.01
N GLY A 132 -1.48 -1.69 -12.35
CA GLY A 132 -0.27 -1.25 -13.02
C GLY A 132 0.38 -2.30 -13.92
N ILE A 133 0.21 -3.60 -13.65
CA ILE A 133 0.69 -4.70 -14.51
C ILE A 133 -0.16 -4.76 -15.78
N LEU A 134 -1.49 -4.62 -15.65
CA LEU A 134 -2.41 -4.61 -16.79
C LEU A 134 -2.21 -3.38 -17.71
N ARG A 135 -1.81 -2.24 -17.13
CA ARG A 135 -1.47 -1.02 -17.87
C ARG A 135 -0.04 -1.02 -18.44
N ARG A 136 0.77 -2.05 -18.20
CA ARG A 136 1.99 -2.34 -18.99
C ARG A 136 1.59 -3.04 -20.30
N ARG A 137 0.78 -2.39 -21.13
CA ARG A 137 0.83 -2.73 -22.57
C ARG A 137 2.02 -1.97 -23.16
N PRO A 138 3.01 -2.65 -23.75
CA PRO A 138 4.02 -1.98 -24.53
C PRO A 138 3.30 -1.40 -25.77
N THR A 139 3.30 -0.08 -25.87
CA THR A 139 3.27 0.61 -27.17
C THR A 139 4.69 1.05 -27.47
#